data_AF-A0A920GQ83-F1
#
_entry.id   AF-A0A920GQ83-F1
#
_cell.length_a   1.000
_cell.length_b   1.000
_cell.length_c   1.000
_cell.angle_alpha   90.00
_cell.angle_beta   90.00
_cell.angle_gamma   90.00
#
_symmetry.space_group_name_H-M   'P 1'
#
loop_
_entity.id
_entity.type
_entity.pdbx_description
1 polymer ?
#
loop_
_entity_poly.entity_id
_entity_poly.type
_entity_poly.pdbx_seq_one_letter_code
_entity_poly.pdbx_strand_id
1 'polypeptide(L)'
;MNDRILWIDVARGISILAMITFHFAFDLMYFGLAKSDLIYQPDWRLFERIIASSFLYIAGLSLFITHSSTINWKSFIRRYGATAVCAVLISLVTFILFKTDMIRFGILHAISVSGLIGLLLLKLNTASLILLTVLIFAFNLLYKNL
;
A
#
# COMPACT_ATOMS: atom_id res chain seq x y z
N MET A 1 -20.75 5.70 19.65
CA MET A 1 -19.67 4.75 19.97
C MET A 1 -18.98 4.39 18.69
N ASN A 2 -17.67 4.63 18.58
CA ASN A 2 -16.89 4.17 17.42
C ASN A 2 -16.66 2.67 17.61
N ASP A 3 -17.53 1.84 17.05
CA ASP A 3 -17.31 0.40 17.04
C ASP A 3 -16.06 0.12 16.21
N ARG A 4 -14.94 -0.07 16.91
CA ARG A 4 -13.69 -0.49 16.30
C ARG A 4 -13.88 -1.89 15.77
N ILE A 5 -13.63 -2.05 14.48
CA ILE A 5 -13.71 -3.35 13.84
C ILE A 5 -12.41 -4.10 14.13
N LEU A 6 -12.43 -4.90 15.21
CA LEU A 6 -11.26 -5.55 15.78
C LEU A 6 -10.49 -6.40 14.75
N TRP A 7 -11.19 -7.11 13.88
CA TRP A 7 -10.54 -7.95 12.86
C TRP A 7 -9.74 -7.12 11.84
N ILE A 8 -10.18 -5.91 11.51
CA ILE A 8 -9.44 -5.01 10.61
C ILE A 8 -8.16 -4.53 11.30
N ASP A 9 -8.25 -4.21 12.59
CA ASP A 9 -7.09 -3.77 13.37
C ASP A 9 -6.07 -4.91 13.53
N VAL A 10 -6.52 -6.15 13.77
CA VAL A 10 -5.67 -7.35 13.78
C VAL A 10 -5.01 -7.57 12.42
N ALA A 11 -5.77 -7.49 11.32
CA ALA A 11 -5.23 -7.65 9.97
C ALA A 11 -4.14 -6.60 9.67
N ARG A 12 -4.34 -5.33 10.08
CA ARG A 12 -3.29 -4.30 9.95
C ARG A 12 -2.06 -4.64 10.76
N GLY A 13 -2.24 -5.13 11.99
CA GLY A 13 -1.14 -5.56 12.84
C GLY A 13 -0.30 -6.65 12.17
N ILE A 14 -0.94 -7.66 11.59
CA ILE A 14 -0.28 -8.73 10.85
C ILE A 14 0.49 -8.18 9.64
N SER A 15 -0.11 -7.28 8.85
CA SER A 15 0.57 -6.64 7.72
C SER A 15 1.82 -5.85 8.15
N ILE A 16 1.75 -5.13 9.28
CA ILE A 16 2.89 -4.39 9.82
C ILE A 16 3.99 -5.35 10.28
N LEU A 17 3.64 -6.43 10.98
CA LEU A 17 4.62 -7.43 11.39
C LEU A 17 5.33 -8.06 10.19
N ALA A 18 4.58 -8.41 9.14
CA ALA A 18 5.16 -8.96 7.91
C ALA A 18 6.10 -7.95 7.22
N MET A 19 5.74 -6.66 7.18
CA MET A 19 6.60 -5.59 6.67
C MET A 19 7.90 -5.45 7.46
N ILE A 20 7.81 -5.47 8.79
CA ILE A 20 8.98 -5.41 9.67
C ILE A 20 9.90 -6.60 9.39
N THR A 21 9.36 -7.82 9.27
CA THR A 21 10.15 -9.01 8.92
C THR A 21 10.86 -8.86 7.58
N PHE A 22 10.17 -8.31 6.56
CA PHE A 22 10.79 -8.06 5.26
C PHE A 22 11.92 -7.03 5.34
N HIS A 23 11.72 -5.90 6.02
CA HIS A 23 12.76 -4.90 6.20
C HIS A 23 13.92 -5.38 7.06
N PHE A 24 13.66 -6.22 8.06
CA PHE A 24 14.72 -6.86 8.83
C PHE A 24 15.60 -7.75 7.95
N ALA A 25 15.01 -8.51 7.03
CA ALA A 25 15.78 -9.28 6.06
C ALA A 25 16.56 -8.40 5.07
N PHE A 26 15.98 -7.27 4.64
CA PHE A 26 16.68 -6.24 3.87
C PHE A 26 17.90 -5.72 4.63
N ASP A 27 17.75 -5.37 5.91
CA ASP A 27 18.82 -4.84 6.73
C ASP A 27 19.95 -5.86 6.89
N LEU A 28 19.62 -7.13 7.17
CA LEU A 28 20.61 -8.21 7.22
C LEU A 28 21.39 -8.35 5.91
N MET A 29 20.69 -8.29 4.76
CA MET A 29 21.33 -8.31 3.45
C MET A 29 22.23 -7.08 3.25
N TYR A 30 21.73 -5.89 3.59
CA TYR A 30 22.44 -4.62 3.43
C TYR A 30 23.74 -4.57 4.25
N PHE A 31 23.71 -5.08 5.48
CA PHE A 31 24.90 -5.19 6.35
C PHE A 31 25.81 -6.38 6.01
N GLY A 32 25.50 -7.16 4.97
CA GLY A 32 26.30 -8.32 4.56
C GLY A 32 26.18 -9.54 5.49
N LEU A 33 25.17 -9.56 6.37
CA LEU A 33 24.87 -10.68 7.28
C LEU A 33 24.00 -11.76 6.62
N ALA A 34 23.48 -11.49 5.42
CA ALA A 34 22.75 -12.44 4.59
C ALA A 34 23.24 -12.40 3.13
N LYS A 35 22.73 -13.32 2.30
CA LYS A 35 23.07 -13.37 0.86
C LYS A 35 22.74 -12.04 0.19
N SER A 36 23.65 -11.50 -0.62
CA SER A 36 23.52 -10.20 -1.29
C SER A 36 22.33 -10.10 -2.26
N ASP A 37 21.77 -11.23 -2.67
CA ASP A 37 20.61 -11.33 -3.55
C ASP A 37 19.30 -11.67 -2.80
N LEU A 38 19.32 -11.81 -1.47
CA LEU A 38 18.23 -12.40 -0.67
C LEU A 38 16.86 -11.83 -1.03
N ILE A 39 16.67 -10.52 -0.90
CA ILE A 39 15.37 -9.89 -1.13
C ILE A 39 14.96 -9.89 -2.62
N TYR A 40 15.92 -10.09 -3.53
CA TYR A 40 15.69 -10.13 -4.97
C TYR A 40 15.30 -11.53 -5.45
N GLN A 41 15.36 -12.55 -4.59
CA GLN A 41 14.89 -13.89 -4.90
C GLN A 41 13.36 -13.90 -5.11
N PRO A 42 12.83 -14.82 -5.94
CA PRO A 42 11.41 -14.86 -6.29
C PRO A 42 10.47 -14.91 -5.08
N ASP A 43 10.84 -15.68 -4.05
CA ASP A 43 10.02 -15.87 -2.84
C ASP A 43 9.90 -14.58 -2.04
N TRP A 44 11.01 -13.85 -1.85
CA TRP A 44 11.03 -12.56 -1.15
C TRP A 44 10.30 -11.47 -1.93
N ARG A 45 10.43 -11.45 -3.27
CA ARG A 45 9.64 -10.54 -4.11
C ARG A 45 8.15 -10.85 -4.06
N LEU A 46 7.76 -12.11 -3.98
CA LEU A 46 6.37 -12.48 -3.79
C LEU A 46 5.86 -12.06 -2.41
N PHE A 47 6.69 -12.25 -1.37
CA PHE A 47 6.38 -11.84 -0.01
C PHE A 47 6.15 -10.33 0.09
N GLU A 48 7.04 -9.51 -0.47
CA GLU A 48 6.86 -8.05 -0.56
C GLU A 48 5.54 -7.67 -1.24
N ARG A 49 5.20 -8.32 -2.37
CA ARG A 49 3.95 -8.07 -3.10
C ARG A 49 2.72 -8.42 -2.28
N ILE A 50 2.74 -9.53 -1.53
CA ILE A 50 1.65 -9.92 -0.63
C ILE A 50 1.48 -8.88 0.48
N ILE A 51 2.58 -8.43 1.09
CA ILE A 51 2.57 -7.38 2.12
C ILE A 51 1.96 -6.10 1.56
N ALA A 52 2.45 -5.60 0.43
CA ALA A 52 1.94 -4.41 -0.24
C ALA A 52 0.44 -4.53 -0.57
N SER A 53 0.03 -5.68 -1.10
CA SER A 53 -1.38 -5.95 -1.43
C SER A 53 -2.27 -5.95 -0.19
N SER A 54 -1.79 -6.51 0.93
CA SER A 54 -2.53 -6.51 2.19
C SER A 54 -2.77 -5.10 2.74
N PHE A 55 -1.77 -4.22 2.69
CA PHE A 55 -1.91 -2.83 3.12
C PHE A 55 -2.94 -2.08 2.26
N LEU A 56 -2.85 -2.22 0.94
CA LEU A 56 -3.77 -1.56 0.02
C LEU A 56 -5.20 -2.08 0.20
N TYR A 57 -5.37 -3.40 0.36
CA TYR A 57 -6.67 -4.01 0.59
C TYR A 57 -7.32 -3.50 1.87
N ILE A 58 -6.59 -3.55 3.00
CA ILE A 58 -7.11 -3.09 4.29
C ILE A 58 -7.37 -1.58 4.27
N ALA A 59 -6.54 -0.79 3.57
CA ALA A 59 -6.76 0.64 3.39
C ALA A 59 -8.03 0.94 2.60
N GLY A 60 -8.25 0.27 1.47
CA GLY A 60 -9.46 0.40 0.65
C GLY A 60 -10.71 -0.02 1.39
N LEU A 61 -10.68 -1.16 2.09
CA LEU A 61 -11.80 -1.62 2.91
C LEU A 61 -12.15 -0.61 4.02
N SER A 62 -11.13 -0.09 4.71
CA SER A 62 -11.36 0.90 5.76
C SER A 62 -11.96 2.20 5.19
N LEU A 63 -11.55 2.59 3.98
CA LEU A 63 -12.09 3.75 3.27
C LEU A 63 -13.58 3.56 2.99
N PHE A 64 -13.94 2.41 2.41
CA PHE A 64 -15.32 2.04 2.10
C PHE A 64 -16.21 2.06 3.35
N ILE A 65 -15.81 1.38 4.43
CA ILE A 65 -16.59 1.32 5.67
C ILE A 65 -16.79 2.72 6.28
N THR A 66 -15.77 3.57 6.23
CA THR A 66 -15.82 4.89 6.89
C THR A 66 -16.55 5.95 6.07
N HIS A 67 -16.57 5.84 4.73
CA HIS A 67 -17.05 6.90 3.84
C HIS A 67 -18.18 6.46 2.89
N SER A 68 -18.74 5.25 3.05
CA SER A 68 -19.80 4.72 2.18
C SER A 68 -21.07 5.57 2.19
N SER A 69 -21.46 6.11 3.35
CA SER A 69 -22.65 6.94 3.49
C SER A 69 -22.35 8.42 3.31
N THR A 70 -21.37 8.95 4.04
CA THR A 70 -20.97 10.35 3.97
C THR A 70 -19.45 10.49 4.05
N ILE A 71 -18.89 11.42 3.28
CA ILE A 71 -17.44 11.64 3.26
C ILE A 71 -17.03 12.40 4.54
N ASN A 72 -16.42 11.68 5.48
CA ASN A 72 -15.81 12.28 6.66
C ASN A 72 -14.42 12.86 6.35
N TRP A 73 -14.39 14.09 5.84
CA TRP A 73 -13.15 14.81 5.49
C TRP A 73 -12.11 14.88 6.61
N LYS A 74 -12.56 15.03 7.87
CA LYS A 74 -11.66 15.07 9.03
C LYS A 74 -10.92 13.75 9.20
N SER A 75 -11.61 12.62 9.08
CA SER A 75 -11.01 11.29 9.17
C SER A 75 -10.09 11.01 7.97
N PHE A 76 -10.54 11.40 6.77
CA PHE A 76 -9.78 11.23 5.53
C PHE A 76 -8.43 11.97 5.59
N ILE A 77 -8.44 13.28 5.85
CA ILE A 77 -7.22 14.11 5.87
C ILE A 77 -6.29 13.65 6.99
N ARG A 78 -6.80 13.34 8.19
CA ARG A 78 -5.98 12.85 9.30
C ARG A 78 -5.23 11.57 8.95
N ARG A 79 -5.85 10.66 8.20
CA ARG A 79 -5.24 9.37 7.82
C ARG A 79 -4.35 9.53 6.59
N TYR A 80 -4.93 9.91 5.46
CA TYR A 80 -4.24 9.93 4.18
C TYR A 80 -3.29 11.12 4.04
N GLY A 81 -3.58 12.25 4.70
CA GLY A 81 -2.64 13.36 4.81
C GLY A 81 -1.40 12.99 5.62
N ALA A 82 -1.57 12.30 6.75
CA ALA A 82 -0.43 11.78 7.51
C ALA A 82 0.40 10.78 6.69
N THR A 83 -0.25 9.82 6.02
CA THR A 83 0.46 8.88 5.14
C THR A 83 1.20 9.59 4.01
N ALA A 84 0.61 10.59 3.38
CA ALA A 84 1.23 11.35 2.30
C ALA A 84 2.45 12.14 2.78
N VAL A 85 2.35 12.80 3.94
CA VAL A 85 3.47 13.50 4.57
C VAL A 85 4.59 12.52 4.91
N CYS A 86 4.27 11.37 5.53
CA CYS A 86 5.27 10.34 5.80
C CYS A 86 5.93 9.81 4.52
N ALA A 87 5.17 9.64 3.44
CA ALA A 87 5.69 9.19 2.15
C ALA A 87 6.75 10.17 1.61
N VAL A 88 6.42 11.47 1.59
CA VAL A 88 7.34 12.53 1.16
C VAL A 88 8.57 12.60 2.07
N LEU A 89 8.39 12.50 3.39
CA LEU A 89 9.49 12.52 4.35
C LEU A 89 10.46 11.35 4.13
N ILE A 90 9.95 10.14 3.94
CA ILE A 90 10.80 8.96 3.71
C ILE A 90 11.55 9.08 2.38
N SER A 91 10.89 9.58 1.32
CA SER A 91 11.57 9.87 0.04
C SER A 91 12.70 10.88 0.23
N LEU A 92 12.45 11.96 0.99
CA LEU A 92 13.44 13.01 1.24
C LEU A 92 14.62 12.50 2.09
N VAL A 93 14.34 11.75 3.14
CA VAL A 93 15.37 11.15 4.00
C VAL A 93 16.23 10.17 3.20
N THR A 94 15.60 9.29 2.42
CA THR A 94 16.34 8.32 1.59
C THR A 94 17.10 8.97 0.45
N PHE A 95 16.62 10.10 -0.08
CA PHE A 95 17.36 10.90 -1.05
C PHE A 95 18.67 11.43 -0.46
N ILE A 96 18.62 11.97 0.75
CA ILE A 96 19.80 12.53 1.43
C ILE A 96 20.80 11.42 1.80
N LEU A 97 20.31 10.30 2.34
CA LEU A 97 21.15 9.21 2.85
C LEU A 97 21.71 8.30 1.76
N PHE A 98 20.89 7.94 0.77
CA PHE A 98 21.19 6.85 -0.16
C PHE A 98 21.29 7.26 -1.62
N LYS A 99 20.93 8.51 -1.99
CA LYS A 99 21.01 9.13 -3.33
C LYS A 99 20.51 8.25 -4.49
N THR A 100 21.31 7.27 -4.93
CA THR A 100 20.99 6.31 -5.99
C THR A 100 19.85 5.36 -5.61
N ASP A 101 19.76 4.97 -4.33
CA ASP A 101 18.73 4.03 -3.84
C ASP A 101 17.56 4.75 -3.13
N MET A 102 17.26 5.96 -3.58
CA MET A 102 16.12 6.72 -3.08
C MET A 102 14.79 6.01 -3.36
N ILE A 103 13.91 5.97 -2.36
CA ILE A 103 12.53 5.50 -2.53
C ILE A 103 11.74 6.57 -3.30
N ARG A 104 11.59 6.39 -4.62
CA ARG A 104 10.83 7.31 -5.48
C ARG A 104 9.32 7.15 -5.34
N PHE A 105 8.86 5.90 -5.30
CA PHE A 105 7.45 5.56 -5.20
C PHE A 105 7.27 4.25 -4.44
N GLY A 106 7.07 4.36 -3.12
CA GLY A 106 6.87 3.22 -2.21
C GLY A 106 5.41 2.99 -1.82
N ILE A 107 5.17 2.00 -0.95
CA ILE A 107 3.83 1.61 -0.49
C ILE A 107 3.02 2.77 0.13
N LEU A 108 3.67 3.69 0.84
CA LEU A 108 3.00 4.87 1.42
C LEU A 108 2.49 5.85 0.34
N HIS A 109 3.23 6.00 -0.77
CA HIS A 109 2.79 6.80 -1.91
C HIS A 109 1.57 6.12 -2.55
N ALA A 110 1.66 4.81 -2.77
CA ALA A 110 0.57 4.02 -3.33
C ALA A 110 -0.70 4.13 -2.47
N ILE A 111 -0.61 3.93 -1.15
CA ILE A 111 -1.78 4.07 -0.24
C ILE A 111 -2.38 5.48 -0.32
N SER A 112 -1.55 6.52 -0.38
CA SER A 112 -2.00 7.92 -0.43
C SER A 112 -2.75 8.23 -1.74
N VAL A 113 -2.16 7.86 -2.88
CA VAL A 113 -2.74 8.05 -4.21
C VAL A 113 -3.99 7.19 -4.38
N SER A 114 -3.94 5.91 -4.00
CA SER A 114 -5.09 5.01 -4.03
C SER A 114 -6.22 5.47 -3.10
N GLY A 115 -5.91 6.14 -1.99
CA GLY A 115 -6.91 6.76 -1.12
C GLY A 115 -7.70 7.87 -1.83
N LEU A 116 -7.00 8.75 -2.55
CA LEU A 116 -7.62 9.82 -3.34
C LEU A 116 -8.46 9.26 -4.49
N ILE A 117 -7.92 8.30 -5.24
CA ILE A 117 -8.66 7.59 -6.30
C ILE A 117 -9.87 6.87 -5.70
N GLY A 118 -9.68 6.21 -4.56
CA GLY A 118 -10.70 5.47 -3.84
C GLY A 118 -11.91 6.35 -3.49
N LEU A 119 -11.70 7.60 -3.07
CA LEU A 119 -12.80 8.54 -2.81
C LEU A 119 -13.70 8.78 -4.03
N LEU A 120 -13.11 8.85 -5.22
CA LEU A 120 -13.86 9.01 -6.47
C LEU A 120 -14.66 7.74 -6.79
N LEU A 121 -14.07 6.57 -6.51
CA LEU A 121 -14.67 5.26 -6.74
C LEU A 121 -15.81 4.92 -5.76
N LEU A 122 -15.90 5.58 -4.60
CA LEU A 122 -16.97 5.30 -3.61
C LEU A 122 -18.39 5.58 -4.14
N LYS A 123 -18.53 6.47 -5.12
CA LYS A 123 -19.84 6.81 -5.72
C LYS A 123 -20.31 5.83 -6.79
N LEU A 124 -19.44 4.90 -7.20
CA LEU A 124 -19.71 3.94 -8.25
C LEU A 124 -20.49 2.74 -7.68
N ASN A 125 -21.41 2.20 -8.49
CA ASN A 125 -22.10 0.96 -8.14
C ASN A 125 -21.15 -0.26 -8.27
N THR A 126 -21.45 -1.35 -7.58
CA THR A 126 -20.61 -2.57 -7.61
C THR A 126 -20.35 -3.08 -9.03
N ALA A 127 -21.34 -2.99 -9.92
CA ALA A 127 -21.21 -3.42 -11.31
C ALA A 127 -20.14 -2.62 -12.08
N SER A 128 -20.10 -1.30 -11.92
CA SER A 128 -19.10 -0.43 -12.55
C SER A 128 -17.70 -0.63 -11.98
N LEU A 129 -17.57 -0.97 -10.69
CA LEU A 129 -16.28 -1.37 -10.10
C LEU A 129 -15.78 -2.70 -10.66
N ILE A 130 -16.68 -3.68 -10.84
CA ILE A 130 -16.35 -4.96 -11.48
C ILE A 130 -15.92 -4.72 -12.93
N LEU A 131 -16.69 -3.93 -13.68
CA LEU A 131 -16.36 -3.57 -15.06
C LEU A 131 -15.00 -2.89 -15.16
N LEU A 132 -14.73 -1.90 -14.29
CA LEU A 132 -13.44 -1.22 -14.23
C LEU A 132 -12.30 -2.20 -13.96
N THR A 133 -12.50 -3.14 -13.04
CA THR A 133 -11.50 -4.19 -12.73
C THR A 133 -11.23 -5.08 -13.94
N VAL A 134 -12.28 -5.53 -14.62
CA VAL A 134 -12.18 -6.35 -15.84
C VAL A 134 -11.46 -5.57 -16.95
N LEU A 135 -11.79 -4.30 -17.16
CA LEU A 135 -11.15 -3.45 -18.16
C LEU A 135 -9.66 -3.24 -17.87
N ILE A 136 -9.29 -2.96 -16.63
CA ILE A 136 -7.88 -2.81 -16.23
C ILE A 136 -7.12 -4.12 -16.45
N PHE A 137 -7.71 -5.26 -16.08
CA PHE A 137 -7.08 -6.56 -16.25
C PHE A 137 -6.92 -6.94 -17.73
N ALA A 138 -7.96 -6.73 -18.53
CA ALA A 138 -7.92 -6.96 -19.98
C ALA A 138 -6.89 -6.05 -20.67
N PHE A 139 -6.84 -4.77 -20.29
CA PHE A 139 -5.83 -3.84 -20.79
C PHE A 139 -4.41 -4.29 -20.43
N ASN A 140 -4.19 -4.74 -19.20
CA ASN A 140 -2.89 -5.26 -18.78
C ASN A 140 -2.47 -6.50 -19.58
N LEU A 141 -3.40 -7.43 -19.82
CA LEU A 141 -3.15 -8.63 -20.62
C LEU A 141 -2.81 -8.29 -22.07
N LEU A 142 -3.53 -7.34 -22.66
CA LEU A 142 -3.27 -6.86 -24.03
C LEU A 142 -1.90 -6.19 -24.14
N TYR A 143 -1.56 -5.30 -23.20
CA TYR A 143 -0.26 -4.63 -23.20
C TYR A 143 0.92 -5.59 -23.00
N LYS A 144 0.73 -6.66 -22.21
CA LYS A 144 1.78 -7.66 -21.97
C LYS A 144 2.01 -8.60 -23.17
N ASN A 145 1.04 -8.69 -24.08
CA ASN A 145 1.09 -9.51 -25.29
C ASN A 145 1.50 -8.71 -26.55
N LEU A 146 1.72 -7.40 -26.42
CA LEU A 146 2.29 -6.51 -27.44
C LEU A 146 3.80 -6.35 -27.22
#